data_AF-A0A7J6YD03-F1
#
_entry.id   AF-A0A7J6YD03-F1
#
_cell.length_a   1.000
_cell.length_b   1.000
_cell.length_c   1.000
_cell.angle_alpha   90.00
_cell.angle_beta   90.00
_cell.angle_gamma   90.00
#
_symmetry.space_group_name_H-M   'P 1'
#
loop_
_entity.id
_entity.type
_entity.pdbx_description
1 polymer ?
#
loop_
_entity_poly.entity_id
_entity_poly.type
_entity_poly.pdbx_seq_one_letter_code
_entity_poly.pdbx_strand_id
1 'polypeptide(L)'
;MTTTETPAPTKAPVAGSATGDYYFDSYSHYGIHMEMLKDYHRTTSYRDAIWRNAYLFKGKVVLDVGCGTGILSMFAAKAGARKVIGVDCSSVTIQARQIVKDNGFEGVITIIQGKMEDLQLDEKVDIIISEWMGYFLLYESMLNTVLYARDRWGTPDVKLFPDRANMYACGISDQQYKEERFDVWEDVQGFDFSYFKRLSYIEPLIDTVDRNQILTNMSNLFSFNINTVQEAELAFTSEFELIAERSGCVDAISVHFDTPFAAGHEVIVLTTTPLEAPTHWRQTVLYLFNPLHMNKGEKAKFRMSCCPNKGNPRDLDIALHVDFDGKLQSSHYDQDFRLR
;
A
#
# COMPACT_ATOMS: atom_id res chain seq x y z
N MET A 1 44.63 32.32 -22.82
CA MET A 1 43.19 32.66 -22.84
C MET A 1 42.47 31.45 -23.42
N THR A 2 42.00 30.56 -22.56
CA THR A 2 41.28 29.33 -22.91
C THR A 2 39.82 29.55 -22.56
N THR A 3 38.98 29.66 -23.58
CA THR A 3 37.51 29.75 -23.45
C THR A 3 36.93 28.34 -23.36
N THR A 4 36.45 27.99 -22.18
CA THR A 4 35.63 26.79 -21.93
C THR A 4 34.20 27.05 -22.38
N GLU A 5 33.71 26.28 -23.35
CA GLU A 5 32.30 26.24 -23.73
C GLU A 5 31.50 25.40 -22.73
N THR A 6 30.45 26.00 -22.16
CA THR A 6 29.48 25.36 -21.29
C THR A 6 28.48 24.55 -22.14
N PRO A 7 28.11 23.30 -21.78
CA PRO A 7 27.11 22.56 -22.55
C PRO A 7 25.71 23.13 -22.32
N ALA A 8 24.94 23.23 -23.39
CA ALA A 8 23.55 23.69 -23.38
C ALA A 8 22.62 22.72 -22.60
N PRO A 9 21.56 23.23 -21.94
CA PRO A 9 20.68 22.40 -21.14
C PRO A 9 19.86 21.47 -22.05
N THR A 10 19.87 20.18 -21.74
CA THR A 10 18.97 19.18 -22.32
C THR A 10 17.52 19.56 -22.02
N LYS A 11 16.72 19.72 -23.08
CA LYS A 11 15.27 19.97 -23.00
C LYS A 11 14.60 18.83 -22.22
N ALA A 12 13.86 19.20 -21.17
CA ALA A 12 12.93 18.29 -20.50
C ALA A 12 11.87 17.79 -21.50
N PRO A 13 11.43 16.52 -21.40
CA PRO A 13 10.38 16.02 -22.28
C PRO A 13 9.07 16.73 -21.97
N VAL A 14 8.37 17.11 -23.04
CA VAL A 14 7.05 17.74 -23.01
C VAL A 14 6.03 16.69 -22.59
N ALA A 15 5.23 16.98 -21.55
CA ALA A 15 4.17 16.12 -21.07
C ALA A 15 3.05 16.01 -22.12
N GLY A 16 2.83 14.79 -22.62
CA GLY A 16 1.73 14.43 -23.51
C GLY A 16 1.43 12.93 -23.40
N SER A 17 0.26 12.61 -22.83
CA SER A 17 -0.45 11.32 -22.87
C SER A 17 0.29 10.03 -22.43
N ALA A 18 0.87 9.96 -21.23
CA ALA A 18 1.61 8.78 -20.75
C ALA A 18 1.41 8.46 -19.25
N THR A 19 0.17 8.44 -18.73
CA THR A 19 -0.07 8.07 -17.31
C THR A 19 0.16 6.58 -17.05
N GLY A 20 -0.04 5.71 -18.05
CA GLY A 20 0.20 4.28 -17.93
C GLY A 20 1.68 3.90 -17.89
N ASP A 21 2.50 4.50 -18.77
CA ASP A 21 3.91 4.11 -18.93
C ASP A 21 4.77 4.59 -17.75
N TYR A 22 4.50 5.78 -17.18
CA TYR A 22 5.28 6.33 -16.09
C TYR A 22 5.27 5.47 -14.81
N TYR A 23 4.12 4.88 -14.48
CA TYR A 23 4.01 3.96 -13.33
C TYR A 23 4.87 2.71 -13.54
N PHE A 24 4.82 2.07 -14.71
CA PHE A 24 5.58 0.84 -14.95
C PHE A 24 7.09 1.10 -15.14
N ASP A 25 7.43 2.28 -15.66
CA ASP A 25 8.81 2.75 -15.78
C ASP A 25 9.44 3.04 -14.42
N SER A 26 8.67 3.46 -13.40
CA SER A 26 9.21 3.69 -12.05
C SER A 26 9.77 2.40 -11.42
N TYR A 27 9.14 1.25 -11.70
CA TYR A 27 9.62 -0.07 -11.26
C TYR A 27 10.77 -0.65 -12.09
N SER A 28 11.20 0.02 -13.15
CA SER A 28 12.39 -0.43 -13.90
C SER A 28 13.69 -0.15 -13.13
N HIS A 29 13.66 0.82 -12.21
CA HIS A 29 14.84 1.24 -11.47
C HIS A 29 15.11 0.32 -10.27
N TYR A 30 16.36 -0.11 -10.08
CA TYR A 30 16.72 -1.02 -8.97
C TYR A 30 16.46 -0.44 -7.57
N GLY A 31 16.38 0.90 -7.45
CA GLY A 31 16.19 1.61 -6.18
C GLY A 31 14.91 1.21 -5.43
N ILE A 32 13.76 1.15 -6.11
CA ILE A 32 12.50 0.76 -5.48
C ILE A 32 12.53 -0.70 -5.03
N HIS A 33 13.11 -1.58 -5.85
CA HIS A 33 13.30 -2.99 -5.48
C HIS A 33 14.25 -3.16 -4.29
N MET A 34 15.29 -2.33 -4.19
CA MET A 34 16.18 -2.35 -3.03
C MET A 34 15.47 -1.93 -1.75
N GLU A 35 14.62 -0.91 -1.78
CA GLU A 35 13.79 -0.49 -0.64
C GLU A 35 12.86 -1.63 -0.21
N MET A 36 12.11 -2.18 -1.17
CA MET A 36 11.21 -3.32 -0.98
C MET A 36 11.91 -4.58 -0.44
N LEU A 37 13.13 -4.89 -0.89
CA LEU A 37 13.91 -6.05 -0.43
C LEU A 37 14.57 -5.81 0.94
N LYS A 38 14.90 -4.56 1.29
CA LYS A 38 15.44 -4.19 2.61
C LYS A 38 14.35 -4.09 3.67
N ASP A 39 13.09 -3.93 3.28
CA ASP A 39 11.96 -4.18 4.16
C ASP A 39 11.92 -5.68 4.53
N TYR A 40 12.60 -5.98 5.64
CA TYR A 40 12.80 -7.33 6.11
C TYR A 40 11.48 -7.93 6.60
N HIS A 41 10.62 -7.15 7.27
CA HIS A 41 9.33 -7.63 7.75
C HIS A 41 8.44 -8.05 6.58
N ARG A 42 8.33 -7.20 5.55
CA ARG A 42 7.64 -7.53 4.30
C ARG A 42 8.19 -8.82 3.71
N THR A 43 9.47 -8.83 3.39
CA THR A 43 10.08 -9.92 2.61
C THR A 43 10.07 -11.24 3.37
N THR A 44 10.29 -11.21 4.69
CA THR A 44 10.27 -12.42 5.52
C THR A 44 8.88 -12.90 5.85
N SER A 45 7.88 -12.03 5.97
CA SER A 45 6.48 -12.46 6.12
C SER A 45 6.03 -13.32 4.94
N TYR A 46 6.32 -12.90 3.71
CA TYR A 46 6.06 -13.74 2.52
C TYR A 46 6.87 -15.03 2.52
N ARG A 47 8.17 -14.95 2.76
CA ARG A 47 9.06 -16.11 2.83
C ARG A 47 8.55 -17.15 3.82
N ASP A 48 8.20 -16.71 5.02
CA ASP A 48 7.78 -17.57 6.12
C ASP A 48 6.38 -18.12 5.88
N ALA A 49 5.45 -17.32 5.32
CA ALA A 49 4.14 -17.80 4.90
C ALA A 49 4.25 -18.95 3.89
N ILE A 50 5.19 -18.86 2.95
CA ILE A 50 5.45 -19.88 1.94
C ILE A 50 6.20 -21.09 2.55
N TRP A 51 7.33 -20.87 3.23
CA TRP A 51 8.22 -21.94 3.68
C TRP A 51 7.67 -22.73 4.86
N ARG A 52 7.00 -22.07 5.81
CA ARG A 52 6.37 -22.75 6.96
C ARG A 52 5.11 -23.52 6.55
N ASN A 53 4.54 -23.18 5.40
CA ASN A 53 3.44 -23.91 4.78
C ASN A 53 3.85 -24.60 3.47
N ALA A 54 5.11 -25.05 3.32
CA ALA A 54 5.63 -25.62 2.07
C ALA A 54 4.83 -26.83 1.54
N TYR A 55 4.11 -27.53 2.42
CA TYR A 55 3.20 -28.61 2.02
C TYR A 55 2.09 -28.15 1.07
N LEU A 56 1.70 -26.87 1.11
CA LEU A 56 0.75 -26.28 0.17
C LEU A 56 1.36 -26.09 -1.22
N PHE A 57 2.66 -25.80 -1.30
CA PHE A 57 3.37 -25.48 -2.54
C PHE A 57 3.90 -26.71 -3.26
N LYS A 58 4.16 -27.81 -2.53
CA LYS A 58 4.76 -29.02 -3.10
C LYS A 58 3.96 -29.57 -4.28
N GLY A 59 4.59 -29.59 -5.46
CA GLY A 59 4.00 -30.12 -6.69
C GLY A 59 2.97 -29.21 -7.36
N LYS A 60 2.81 -27.96 -6.88
CA LYS A 60 1.81 -27.01 -7.37
C LYS A 60 2.32 -26.10 -8.48
N VAL A 61 1.40 -25.50 -9.22
CA VAL A 61 1.66 -24.42 -10.17
C VAL A 61 1.35 -23.09 -9.49
N VAL A 62 2.34 -22.18 -9.49
CA VAL A 62 2.26 -20.90 -8.80
C VAL A 62 2.36 -19.76 -9.81
N LEU A 63 1.51 -18.75 -9.67
CA LEU A 63 1.59 -17.48 -10.39
C LEU A 63 2.07 -16.38 -9.43
N ASP A 64 3.12 -15.66 -9.81
CA ASP A 64 3.65 -14.50 -9.09
C ASP A 64 3.28 -13.24 -9.88
N VAL A 65 2.28 -12.50 -9.39
CA VAL A 65 1.68 -11.33 -10.05
C VAL A 65 2.44 -10.08 -9.64
N GLY A 66 3.14 -9.46 -10.59
CA GLY A 66 4.09 -8.37 -10.32
C GLY A 66 5.39 -8.91 -9.73
N CYS A 67 6.01 -9.87 -10.40
CA CYS A 67 7.13 -10.62 -9.82
C CYS A 67 8.38 -9.77 -9.53
N GLY A 68 8.52 -8.58 -10.12
CA GLY A 68 9.65 -7.68 -9.94
C GLY A 68 10.98 -8.38 -10.17
N THR A 69 11.79 -8.47 -9.10
CA THR A 69 13.10 -9.15 -9.12
C THR A 69 13.03 -10.69 -9.14
N GLY A 70 11.83 -11.28 -9.02
CA GLY A 70 11.61 -12.72 -8.93
C GLY A 70 11.81 -13.32 -7.53
N ILE A 71 11.92 -12.48 -6.49
CA ILE A 71 12.18 -12.96 -5.12
C ILE A 71 11.09 -13.89 -4.59
N LEU A 72 9.81 -13.55 -4.77
CA LEU A 72 8.68 -14.36 -4.32
C LEU A 72 8.57 -15.65 -5.13
N SER A 73 8.80 -15.56 -6.45
CA SER A 73 8.94 -16.72 -7.32
C SER A 73 10.00 -17.72 -6.83
N MET A 74 11.16 -17.23 -6.41
CA MET A 74 12.23 -18.09 -5.84
C MET A 74 11.83 -18.69 -4.49
N PHE A 75 11.08 -17.98 -3.65
CA PHE A 75 10.54 -18.56 -2.41
C PHE A 75 9.58 -19.71 -2.69
N ALA A 76 8.67 -19.54 -3.65
CA ALA A 76 7.73 -20.59 -4.06
C ALA A 76 8.43 -21.81 -4.67
N ALA A 77 9.42 -21.61 -5.55
CA ALA A 77 10.20 -22.69 -6.12
C ALA A 77 10.95 -23.48 -5.05
N LYS A 78 11.58 -22.78 -4.09
CA LYS A 78 12.28 -23.42 -2.96
C LYS A 78 11.35 -24.20 -2.02
N ALA A 79 10.09 -23.81 -1.92
CA ALA A 79 9.06 -24.54 -1.18
C ALA A 79 8.52 -25.78 -1.91
N GLY A 80 9.02 -26.08 -3.12
CA GLY A 80 8.72 -27.30 -3.86
C GLY A 80 7.63 -27.16 -4.92
N ALA A 81 7.29 -25.93 -5.34
CA ALA A 81 6.44 -25.72 -6.51
C ALA A 81 6.99 -26.47 -7.73
N ARG A 82 6.09 -27.12 -8.48
CA ARG A 82 6.44 -27.82 -9.72
C ARG A 82 6.80 -26.84 -10.83
N LYS A 83 6.09 -25.71 -10.88
CA LYS A 83 6.22 -24.65 -11.88
C LYS A 83 5.85 -23.33 -11.24
N VAL A 84 6.62 -22.30 -11.50
CA VAL A 84 6.35 -20.92 -11.06
C VAL A 84 6.38 -20.01 -12.28
N ILE A 85 5.37 -19.17 -12.42
CA ILE A 85 5.22 -18.23 -13.53
C ILE A 85 5.26 -16.84 -12.90
N GLY A 86 6.36 -16.11 -13.07
CA GLY A 86 6.46 -14.72 -12.66
C GLY A 86 6.07 -13.81 -13.81
N VAL A 87 5.12 -12.91 -13.58
CA VAL A 87 4.67 -11.95 -14.60
C VAL A 87 4.91 -10.54 -14.08
N ASP A 88 5.57 -9.71 -14.87
CA ASP A 88 5.76 -8.30 -14.57
C ASP A 88 5.86 -7.53 -15.89
N CYS A 89 5.30 -6.33 -15.94
CA CYS A 89 5.27 -5.53 -17.16
C CYS A 89 6.54 -4.67 -17.32
N SER A 90 7.27 -4.44 -16.23
CA SER A 90 8.48 -3.63 -16.21
C SER A 90 9.69 -4.38 -16.79
N SER A 91 10.69 -3.62 -17.22
CA SER A 91 11.93 -4.16 -17.79
C SER A 91 12.83 -4.86 -16.75
N VAL A 92 12.52 -4.73 -15.44
CA VAL A 92 13.18 -5.48 -14.36
C VAL A 92 13.14 -7.00 -14.56
N THR A 93 12.17 -7.49 -15.34
CA THR A 93 12.07 -8.90 -15.75
C THR A 93 13.32 -9.42 -16.47
N ILE A 94 14.09 -8.57 -17.14
CA ILE A 94 15.36 -8.94 -17.78
C ILE A 94 16.35 -9.39 -16.70
N GLN A 95 16.49 -8.60 -15.63
CA GLN A 95 17.33 -8.91 -14.49
C GLN A 95 16.75 -10.09 -13.70
N ALA A 96 15.43 -10.16 -13.52
CA ALA A 96 14.79 -11.27 -12.82
C ALA A 96 15.08 -12.63 -13.47
N ARG A 97 15.06 -12.72 -14.81
CA ARG A 97 15.46 -13.94 -15.54
C ARG A 97 16.90 -14.33 -15.24
N GLN A 98 17.82 -13.36 -15.24
CA GLN A 98 19.22 -13.60 -14.93
C GLN A 98 19.39 -14.07 -13.47
N ILE A 99 18.73 -13.42 -12.51
CA ILE A 99 18.75 -13.78 -11.09
C ILE A 99 18.22 -15.21 -10.88
N VAL A 100 17.08 -15.55 -11.49
CA VAL A 100 16.50 -16.90 -11.44
C VAL A 100 17.49 -17.95 -11.95
N LYS A 101 18.16 -17.65 -13.06
CA LYS A 101 19.18 -18.53 -13.65
C LYS A 101 20.40 -18.68 -12.74
N ASP A 102 20.93 -17.58 -12.22
CA ASP A 102 22.10 -17.57 -11.34
C ASP A 102 21.88 -18.36 -10.05
N ASN A 103 20.62 -18.45 -9.60
CA ASN A 103 20.21 -19.24 -8.44
C ASN A 103 19.76 -20.67 -8.77
N GLY A 104 19.89 -21.11 -10.03
CA GLY A 104 19.61 -22.49 -10.45
C GLY A 104 18.13 -22.84 -10.57
N PHE A 105 17.24 -21.86 -10.68
CA PHE A 105 15.78 -22.08 -10.76
C PHE A 105 15.19 -21.98 -12.17
N GLU A 106 16.02 -21.82 -13.21
CA GLU A 106 15.58 -21.69 -14.63
C GLU A 106 14.72 -22.88 -15.11
N GLY A 107 14.89 -24.08 -14.51
CA GLY A 107 14.06 -25.25 -14.82
C GLY A 107 12.67 -25.29 -14.16
N VAL A 108 12.39 -24.37 -13.22
CA VAL A 108 11.14 -24.33 -12.44
C VAL A 108 10.40 -23.00 -12.62
N ILE A 109 11.14 -21.89 -12.72
CA ILE A 109 10.59 -20.53 -12.78
C ILE A 109 10.69 -20.00 -14.22
N THR A 110 9.55 -19.57 -14.77
CA THR A 110 9.47 -18.84 -16.04
C THR A 110 9.06 -17.39 -15.78
N ILE A 111 9.88 -16.43 -16.23
CA ILE A 111 9.56 -14.99 -16.12
C ILE A 111 9.05 -14.44 -17.45
N ILE A 112 7.84 -13.92 -17.43
CA ILE A 112 7.13 -13.34 -18.58
C ILE A 112 7.09 -11.82 -18.40
N GLN A 113 7.56 -11.10 -19.42
CA GLN A 113 7.44 -9.64 -19.43
C GLN A 113 6.15 -9.26 -20.17
N GLY A 114 5.23 -8.61 -19.48
CA GLY A 114 3.95 -8.20 -20.06
C GLY A 114 2.90 -7.84 -19.01
N LYS A 115 1.76 -7.35 -19.48
CA LYS A 115 0.59 -7.10 -18.63
C LYS A 115 -0.13 -8.40 -18.32
N MET A 116 -0.73 -8.49 -17.14
CA MET A 116 -1.46 -9.70 -16.72
C MET A 116 -2.66 -9.99 -17.62
N GLU A 117 -3.26 -8.92 -18.16
CA GLU A 117 -4.44 -8.94 -19.02
C GLU A 117 -4.15 -9.51 -20.41
N ASP A 118 -2.89 -9.45 -20.86
CA ASP A 118 -2.43 -9.96 -22.15
C ASP A 118 -1.85 -11.39 -22.05
N LEU A 119 -1.72 -11.91 -20.82
CA LEU A 119 -1.11 -13.20 -20.55
C LEU A 119 -1.90 -14.34 -21.19
N GLN A 120 -1.22 -15.41 -21.61
CA GLN A 120 -1.82 -16.69 -21.96
C GLN A 120 -1.07 -17.80 -21.23
N LEU A 121 -1.79 -18.62 -20.46
CA LEU A 121 -1.24 -19.76 -19.73
C LEU A 121 -1.81 -21.07 -20.26
N ASP A 122 -0.96 -22.10 -20.33
CA ASP A 122 -1.36 -23.45 -20.80
C ASP A 122 -2.21 -24.22 -19.77
N GLU A 123 -2.14 -23.83 -18.50
CA GLU A 123 -2.85 -24.48 -17.39
C GLU A 123 -3.30 -23.45 -16.35
N LYS A 124 -4.34 -23.80 -15.58
CA LYS A 124 -4.78 -23.03 -14.40
C LYS A 124 -3.76 -23.18 -13.26
N VAL A 125 -3.69 -22.19 -12.38
CA VAL A 125 -2.74 -22.15 -11.27
C VAL A 125 -3.40 -22.52 -9.93
N ASP A 126 -2.66 -23.25 -9.09
CA ASP A 126 -3.12 -23.67 -7.77
C ASP A 126 -2.96 -22.55 -6.73
N ILE A 127 -1.95 -21.70 -6.90
CA ILE A 127 -1.58 -20.65 -5.95
C ILE A 127 -1.25 -19.37 -6.72
N ILE A 128 -1.72 -18.24 -6.21
CA ILE A 128 -1.30 -16.91 -6.65
C ILE A 128 -0.61 -16.23 -5.48
N ILE A 129 0.63 -15.79 -5.69
CA ILE A 129 1.39 -14.97 -4.76
C ILE A 129 1.50 -13.57 -5.38
N SER A 130 1.31 -12.54 -4.57
CA SER A 130 1.48 -11.17 -5.04
C SER A 130 1.71 -10.24 -3.88
N GLU A 131 2.64 -9.32 -4.06
CA GLU A 131 2.77 -8.13 -3.23
C GLU A 131 2.16 -6.99 -4.03
N TRP A 132 0.90 -6.68 -3.71
CA TRP A 132 0.05 -5.74 -4.42
C TRP A 132 -0.28 -4.50 -3.59
N MET A 133 0.15 -4.48 -2.32
CA MET A 133 -0.31 -3.49 -1.36
C MET A 133 0.38 -2.16 -1.63
N GLY A 134 -0.41 -1.12 -1.85
CA GLY A 134 0.09 0.25 -1.93
C GLY A 134 0.09 0.94 -0.57
N TYR A 135 0.48 2.21 -0.56
CA TYR A 135 0.16 3.10 0.56
C TYR A 135 -1.36 3.12 0.80
N PHE A 136 -1.80 3.30 2.04
CA PHE A 136 -3.22 3.20 2.39
C PHE A 136 -3.87 1.87 1.92
N LEU A 137 -3.08 0.80 1.80
CA LEU A 137 -3.41 -0.53 1.24
C LEU A 137 -3.76 -0.54 -0.26
N LEU A 138 -4.57 0.41 -0.73
CA LEU A 138 -5.24 0.37 -2.04
C LEU A 138 -4.68 1.38 -3.06
N TYR A 139 -3.77 2.27 -2.67
CA TYR A 139 -3.13 3.21 -3.61
C TYR A 139 -2.42 2.42 -4.72
N GLU A 140 -2.36 3.00 -5.93
CA GLU A 140 -1.84 2.37 -7.15
C GLU A 140 -2.68 1.22 -7.73
N SER A 141 -3.71 0.74 -7.01
CA SER A 141 -4.76 -0.17 -7.50
C SER A 141 -4.30 -1.51 -8.09
N MET A 142 -3.14 -2.01 -7.66
CA MET A 142 -2.61 -3.30 -8.14
C MET A 142 -3.46 -4.51 -7.73
N LEU A 143 -4.28 -4.39 -6.67
CA LEU A 143 -5.23 -5.43 -6.27
C LEU A 143 -6.15 -5.86 -7.42
N ASN A 144 -6.59 -4.93 -8.28
CA ASN A 144 -7.47 -5.25 -9.42
C ASN A 144 -6.81 -6.26 -10.37
N THR A 145 -5.50 -6.14 -10.59
CA THR A 145 -4.71 -7.10 -11.39
C THR A 145 -4.64 -8.47 -10.72
N VAL A 146 -4.56 -8.52 -9.39
CA VAL A 146 -4.61 -9.79 -8.62
C VAL A 146 -5.99 -10.44 -8.73
N LEU A 147 -7.07 -9.67 -8.61
CA LEU A 147 -8.43 -10.18 -8.77
C LEU A 147 -8.66 -10.71 -10.19
N TYR A 148 -8.19 -9.99 -11.21
CA TYR A 148 -8.20 -10.47 -12.59
C TYR A 148 -7.46 -11.81 -12.74
N ALA A 149 -6.25 -11.92 -12.16
CA ALA A 149 -5.47 -13.15 -12.20
C ALA A 149 -6.18 -14.32 -11.47
N ARG A 150 -6.79 -14.05 -10.32
CA ARG A 150 -7.61 -15.02 -9.55
C ARG A 150 -8.72 -15.57 -10.42
N ASP A 151 -9.53 -14.70 -11.01
CA ASP A 151 -10.73 -15.09 -11.75
C ASP A 151 -10.39 -15.77 -13.09
N ARG A 152 -9.34 -15.27 -13.77
CA ARG A 152 -8.95 -15.78 -15.08
C ARG A 152 -8.07 -17.01 -15.03
N TRP A 153 -7.12 -17.10 -14.10
CA TRP A 153 -6.07 -18.13 -14.10
C TRP A 153 -6.12 -19.07 -12.90
N GLY A 154 -6.79 -18.69 -11.82
CA GLY A 154 -6.97 -19.56 -10.67
C GLY A 154 -7.81 -20.81 -11.00
N THR A 155 -7.44 -21.92 -10.35
CA THR A 155 -8.37 -23.05 -10.18
C THR A 155 -9.54 -22.67 -9.27
N PRO A 156 -10.66 -23.42 -9.24
CA PRO A 156 -11.76 -23.14 -8.32
C PRO A 156 -11.36 -23.08 -6.83
N ASP A 157 -10.29 -23.80 -6.44
CA ASP A 157 -9.75 -23.83 -5.07
C ASP A 157 -8.39 -23.11 -4.95
N VAL A 158 -8.13 -22.13 -5.84
CA VAL A 158 -6.89 -21.35 -5.85
C VAL A 158 -6.64 -20.71 -4.49
N LYS A 159 -5.39 -20.75 -4.02
CA LYS A 159 -4.97 -20.11 -2.77
C LYS A 159 -4.24 -18.82 -3.07
N LEU A 160 -4.63 -17.74 -2.39
CA LEU A 160 -3.98 -16.45 -2.50
C LEU A 160 -3.00 -16.25 -1.35
N PHE A 161 -1.86 -15.60 -1.63
CA PHE A 161 -0.86 -15.24 -0.63
C PHE A 161 -0.50 -13.75 -0.80
N PRO A 162 -0.96 -12.86 0.10
CA PRO A 162 -1.91 -13.09 1.20
C PRO A 162 -3.34 -13.39 0.69
N ASP A 163 -4.24 -13.84 1.58
CA ASP A 163 -5.64 -14.13 1.25
C ASP A 163 -6.66 -13.21 1.94
N ARG A 164 -6.19 -12.37 2.85
CA ARG A 164 -6.99 -11.37 3.57
C ARG A 164 -6.24 -10.06 3.65
N ALA A 165 -6.99 -8.97 3.78
CA ALA A 165 -6.44 -7.68 4.12
C ALA A 165 -7.39 -6.93 5.04
N ASN A 166 -6.82 -6.28 6.06
CA ASN A 166 -7.55 -5.50 7.05
C ASN A 166 -6.88 -4.14 7.19
N MET A 167 -7.67 -3.07 7.16
CA MET A 167 -7.26 -1.70 7.44
C MET A 167 -7.74 -1.31 8.82
N TYR A 168 -6.93 -0.50 9.52
CA TYR A 168 -7.21 -0.01 10.86
C TYR A 168 -6.92 1.47 10.96
N ALA A 169 -7.71 2.17 11.77
CA ALA A 169 -7.55 3.59 12.05
C ALA A 169 -7.30 3.81 13.55
N CYS A 170 -6.44 4.77 13.88
CA CYS A 170 -6.28 5.29 15.24
C CYS A 170 -6.02 6.80 15.21
N GLY A 171 -6.45 7.50 16.26
CA GLY A 171 -6.21 8.93 16.43
C GLY A 171 -4.84 9.18 17.03
N ILE A 172 -4.11 10.14 16.46
CA ILE A 172 -2.75 10.49 16.89
C ILE A 172 -2.67 11.97 17.26
N SER A 173 -1.74 12.30 18.15
CA SER A 173 -1.28 13.68 18.33
C SER A 173 0.01 13.90 17.54
N ASP A 174 0.04 14.96 16.75
CA ASP A 174 1.17 15.29 15.87
C ASP A 174 1.35 16.81 15.73
N GLN A 175 1.24 17.52 16.86
CA GLN A 175 1.33 18.98 16.90
C GLN A 175 2.64 19.51 16.29
N GLN A 176 3.78 18.86 16.55
CA GLN A 176 5.06 19.32 16.04
C GLN A 176 5.11 19.31 14.51
N TYR A 177 4.69 18.21 13.88
CA TYR A 177 4.69 18.13 12.42
C TYR A 177 3.68 19.13 11.82
N LYS A 178 2.54 19.32 12.49
CA LYS A 178 1.55 20.33 12.09
C LYS A 178 2.15 21.74 12.08
N GLU A 179 2.88 22.12 13.11
CA GLU A 179 3.57 23.41 13.18
C GLU A 179 4.59 23.57 12.03
N GLU A 180 5.42 22.54 11.80
CA GLU A 180 6.49 22.56 10.80
C GLU A 180 6.00 22.53 9.35
N ARG A 181 4.83 21.95 9.07
CA ARG A 181 4.37 21.65 7.69
C ARG A 181 3.07 22.32 7.29
N PHE A 182 2.23 22.70 8.24
CA PHE A 182 0.98 23.41 7.99
C PHE A 182 1.09 24.86 8.41
N ASP A 183 1.53 25.13 9.64
CA ASP A 183 1.51 26.50 10.20
C ASP A 183 2.62 27.38 9.61
N VAL A 184 3.69 26.76 9.08
CA VAL A 184 4.72 27.44 8.27
C VAL A 184 4.14 28.26 7.09
N TRP A 185 2.96 27.88 6.59
CA TRP A 185 2.31 28.59 5.49
C TRP A 185 1.51 29.82 5.93
N GLU A 186 1.31 30.05 7.23
CA GLU A 186 0.58 31.23 7.70
C GLU A 186 1.38 32.53 7.46
N ASP A 187 2.70 32.45 7.60
CA ASP A 187 3.63 33.54 7.31
C ASP A 187 4.89 32.97 6.64
N VAL A 188 5.01 33.23 5.34
CA VAL A 188 6.23 32.95 4.58
C VAL A 188 6.89 34.27 4.24
N GLN A 189 7.84 34.70 5.08
CA GLN A 189 8.61 35.94 4.89
C GLN A 189 7.74 37.20 4.86
N GLY A 190 6.70 37.26 5.68
CA GLY A 190 5.71 38.34 5.78
C GLY A 190 4.54 38.23 4.81
N PHE A 191 4.41 37.11 4.07
CA PHE A 191 3.33 36.88 3.11
C PHE A 191 2.41 35.73 3.55
N ASP A 192 1.10 35.93 3.41
CA ASP A 192 0.06 34.94 3.71
C ASP A 192 0.01 33.85 2.62
N PHE A 193 0.45 32.63 2.97
CA PHE A 193 0.39 31.43 2.13
C PHE A 193 -0.69 30.45 2.62
N SER A 194 -1.70 30.91 3.39
CA SER A 194 -2.75 30.05 3.97
C SER A 194 -3.53 29.23 2.94
N TYR A 195 -3.50 29.60 1.66
CA TYR A 195 -4.02 28.75 0.58
C TYR A 195 -3.26 27.43 0.47
N PHE A 196 -1.92 27.45 0.59
CA PHE A 196 -1.09 26.25 0.57
C PHE A 196 -1.35 25.41 1.81
N LYS A 197 -1.53 26.02 2.99
CA LYS A 197 -2.00 25.31 4.19
C LYS A 197 -3.28 24.50 3.93
N ARG A 198 -4.28 25.11 3.28
CA ARG A 198 -5.54 24.42 2.94
C ARG A 198 -5.32 23.28 1.94
N LEU A 199 -4.43 23.44 0.98
CA LEU A 199 -4.08 22.36 0.04
C LEU A 199 -3.35 21.21 0.74
N SER A 200 -2.51 21.48 1.74
CA SER A 200 -1.81 20.44 2.51
C SER A 200 -2.75 19.51 3.27
N TYR A 201 -3.95 19.96 3.67
CA TYR A 201 -4.96 19.10 4.29
C TYR A 201 -5.63 18.12 3.32
N ILE A 202 -5.49 18.35 2.01
CA ILE A 202 -6.06 17.46 0.99
C ILE A 202 -5.16 16.23 0.81
N GLU A 203 -3.84 16.37 0.97
CA GLU A 203 -2.90 15.28 0.67
C GLU A 203 -2.58 14.49 1.95
N PRO A 204 -2.93 13.19 2.03
CA PRO A 204 -2.47 12.34 3.12
C PRO A 204 -0.95 12.27 3.13
N LEU A 205 -0.38 12.22 4.34
CA LEU A 205 1.06 12.04 4.52
C LEU A 205 1.40 10.56 4.64
N ILE A 206 2.47 10.12 3.98
CA ILE A 206 3.06 8.79 4.22
C ILE A 206 4.28 8.97 5.12
N ASP A 207 4.14 8.63 6.40
CA ASP A 207 5.24 8.73 7.36
C ASP A 207 5.10 7.72 8.51
N THR A 208 6.18 7.54 9.28
CA THR A 208 6.21 6.69 10.45
C THR A 208 5.57 7.41 11.63
N VAL A 209 4.56 6.78 12.23
CA VAL A 209 3.90 7.23 13.45
C VAL A 209 4.56 6.56 14.65
N ASP A 210 5.07 7.36 15.59
CA ASP A 210 5.60 6.86 16.85
C ASP A 210 4.46 6.36 17.75
N ARG A 211 4.67 5.22 18.42
CA ARG A 211 3.69 4.64 19.36
C ARG A 211 3.20 5.64 20.42
N ASN A 212 4.04 6.60 20.80
CA ASN A 212 3.73 7.62 21.79
C ASN A 212 2.84 8.72 21.25
N GLN A 213 2.56 8.79 19.94
CA GLN A 213 1.60 9.71 19.33
C GLN A 213 0.16 9.17 19.42
N ILE A 214 -0.03 7.84 19.48
CA ILE A 214 -1.34 7.18 19.47
C ILE A 214 -2.16 7.51 20.73
N LEU A 215 -3.29 8.19 20.56
CA LEU A 215 -4.18 8.64 21.65
C LEU A 215 -5.39 7.73 21.89
N THR A 216 -5.78 6.93 20.90
CA THR A 216 -7.02 6.15 20.89
C THR A 216 -6.75 4.66 20.74
N ASN A 217 -7.79 3.84 20.91
CA ASN A 217 -7.75 2.47 20.44
C ASN A 217 -7.54 2.43 18.91
N MET A 218 -7.09 1.26 18.42
CA MET A 218 -7.14 0.93 17.00
C MET A 218 -8.51 0.34 16.66
N SER A 219 -9.15 0.89 15.64
CA SER A 219 -10.49 0.50 15.19
C SER A 219 -10.39 -0.10 13.79
N ASN A 220 -11.16 -1.17 13.52
CA ASN A 220 -11.20 -1.75 12.18
C ASN A 220 -11.87 -0.76 11.23
N LEU A 221 -11.17 -0.41 10.16
CA LEU A 221 -11.66 0.50 9.14
C LEU A 221 -12.33 -0.28 8.01
N PHE A 222 -11.63 -1.24 7.41
CA PHE A 222 -12.17 -1.99 6.27
C PHE A 222 -11.47 -3.33 6.17
N SER A 223 -12.20 -4.40 5.91
CA SER A 223 -11.64 -5.75 5.85
C SER A 223 -12.25 -6.50 4.67
N PHE A 224 -11.43 -7.25 3.95
CA PHE A 224 -11.91 -8.05 2.83
C PHE A 224 -11.14 -9.37 2.69
N ASN A 225 -11.86 -10.37 2.17
CA ASN A 225 -11.32 -11.66 1.81
C ASN A 225 -10.97 -11.64 0.32
N ILE A 226 -9.69 -11.77 -0.01
CA ILE A 226 -9.18 -11.64 -1.37
C ILE A 226 -9.69 -12.81 -2.23
N ASN A 227 -10.06 -13.94 -1.62
CA ASN A 227 -10.66 -15.06 -2.34
C ASN A 227 -12.04 -14.73 -2.94
N THR A 228 -12.76 -13.76 -2.40
CA THR A 228 -14.17 -13.50 -2.78
C THR A 228 -14.46 -12.06 -3.19
N VAL A 229 -13.66 -11.09 -2.73
CA VAL A 229 -13.88 -9.67 -2.99
C VAL A 229 -13.92 -9.36 -4.49
N GLN A 230 -14.84 -8.50 -4.88
CA GLN A 230 -14.99 -7.96 -6.22
C GLN A 230 -14.45 -6.53 -6.27
N GLU A 231 -13.99 -6.09 -7.45
CA GLU A 231 -13.43 -4.74 -7.64
C GLU A 231 -14.40 -3.63 -7.17
N ALA A 232 -15.70 -3.80 -7.43
CA ALA A 232 -16.73 -2.84 -7.00
C ALA A 232 -16.84 -2.69 -5.47
N GLU A 233 -16.43 -3.70 -4.69
CA GLU A 233 -16.44 -3.66 -3.23
C GLU A 233 -15.24 -2.89 -2.65
N LEU A 234 -14.20 -2.61 -3.46
CA LEU A 234 -13.03 -1.82 -3.05
C LEU A 234 -13.34 -0.32 -3.02
N ALA A 235 -14.42 0.11 -3.68
CA ALA A 235 -15.03 1.42 -3.44
C ALA A 235 -15.97 1.30 -2.23
N PHE A 236 -15.46 1.56 -1.03
CA PHE A 236 -16.16 1.27 0.21
C PHE A 236 -16.59 2.53 0.96
N THR A 237 -17.57 2.36 1.85
CA THR A 237 -17.87 3.30 2.93
C THR A 237 -17.93 2.52 4.22
N SER A 238 -17.22 2.99 5.23
CA SER A 238 -17.14 2.35 6.54
C SER A 238 -17.37 3.34 7.66
N GLU A 239 -18.00 2.87 8.73
CA GLU A 239 -18.17 3.60 9.98
C GLU A 239 -17.29 2.98 11.05
N PHE A 240 -16.50 3.81 11.74
CA PHE A 240 -15.64 3.36 12.82
C PHE A 240 -15.68 4.37 13.98
N GLU A 241 -15.41 3.86 15.19
CA GLU A 241 -15.36 4.66 16.41
C GLU A 241 -13.94 4.63 16.98
N LEU A 242 -13.46 5.80 17.39
CA LEU A 242 -12.22 5.96 18.15
C LEU A 242 -12.54 6.41 19.57
N ILE A 243 -11.98 5.70 20.54
CA ILE A 243 -12.13 5.93 21.98
C ILE A 243 -10.79 6.43 22.51
N ALA A 244 -10.78 7.61 23.11
CA ALA A 244 -9.56 8.17 23.69
C ALA A 244 -9.08 7.32 24.87
N GLU A 245 -7.88 6.75 24.78
CA GLU A 245 -7.26 5.98 25.87
C GLU A 245 -6.54 6.89 26.88
N ARG A 246 -6.20 8.10 26.44
CA ARG A 246 -5.66 9.20 27.24
C ARG A 246 -6.20 10.54 26.71
N SER A 247 -6.31 11.53 27.60
CA SER A 247 -6.78 12.87 27.19
C SER A 247 -5.72 13.57 26.34
N GLY A 248 -6.14 14.27 25.29
CA GLY A 248 -5.24 14.97 24.39
C GLY A 248 -5.94 15.56 23.17
N CYS A 249 -5.16 16.08 22.22
CA CYS A 249 -5.65 16.57 20.95
C CYS A 249 -5.37 15.53 19.85
N VAL A 250 -6.42 15.03 19.20
CA VAL A 250 -6.30 14.18 18.01
C VAL A 250 -6.12 15.10 16.81
N ASP A 251 -4.87 15.24 16.37
CA ASP A 251 -4.47 16.10 15.25
C ASP A 251 -4.71 15.42 13.89
N ALA A 252 -4.63 14.09 13.86
CA ALA A 252 -4.77 13.30 12.65
C ALA A 252 -5.31 11.89 12.92
N ILE A 253 -5.79 11.23 11.87
CA ILE A 253 -6.08 9.80 11.86
C ILE A 253 -4.93 9.08 11.16
N SER A 254 -4.25 8.19 11.87
CA SER A 254 -3.28 7.27 11.29
C SER A 254 -3.98 6.00 10.82
N VAL A 255 -3.83 5.67 9.55
CA VAL A 255 -4.31 4.43 8.94
C VAL A 255 -3.15 3.51 8.61
N HIS A 256 -3.32 2.24 8.96
CA HIS A 256 -2.39 1.16 8.66
C HIS A 256 -3.17 -0.09 8.27
N PHE A 257 -2.47 -1.13 7.84
CA PHE A 257 -3.06 -2.39 7.44
C PHE A 257 -2.27 -3.61 7.90
N ASP A 258 -2.93 -4.76 7.89
CA ASP A 258 -2.30 -6.07 7.88
C ASP A 258 -2.86 -6.96 6.77
N THR A 259 -2.04 -7.94 6.35
CA THR A 259 -2.40 -8.93 5.34
C THR A 259 -2.08 -10.34 5.84
N PRO A 260 -3.06 -11.02 6.46
CA PRO A 260 -2.91 -12.39 6.89
C PRO A 260 -2.71 -13.36 5.71
N PHE A 261 -1.86 -14.37 5.93
CA PHE A 261 -1.70 -15.55 5.09
C PHE A 261 -2.42 -16.73 5.77
N ALA A 262 -3.74 -16.76 5.69
CA ALA A 262 -4.61 -17.70 6.40
C ALA A 262 -4.92 -18.99 5.61
N ALA A 263 -4.38 -19.14 4.40
CA ALA A 263 -4.58 -20.32 3.56
C ALA A 263 -3.86 -21.59 4.09
N GLY A 264 -2.86 -21.42 4.96
CA GLY A 264 -2.07 -22.50 5.56
C GLY A 264 -2.43 -22.81 7.00
N HIS A 265 -1.84 -23.88 7.55
CA HIS A 265 -2.00 -24.25 8.96
C HIS A 265 -1.35 -23.22 9.88
N GLU A 266 -0.17 -22.72 9.50
CA GLU A 266 0.51 -21.65 10.21
C GLU A 266 0.14 -20.30 9.61
N VAL A 267 -0.63 -19.50 10.35
CA VAL A 267 -1.01 -18.15 9.95
C VAL A 267 0.15 -17.20 10.21
N ILE A 268 0.64 -16.58 9.14
CA ILE A 268 1.59 -15.47 9.19
C ILE A 268 0.82 -14.19 8.91
N VAL A 269 1.22 -13.06 9.50
CA VAL A 269 0.59 -11.76 9.30
C VAL A 269 1.69 -10.75 8.99
N LEU A 270 1.64 -10.16 7.80
CA LEU A 270 2.38 -8.94 7.50
C LEU A 270 1.57 -7.78 8.07
N THR A 271 2.17 -6.95 8.91
CA THR A 271 1.50 -5.77 9.48
C THR A 271 2.33 -4.51 9.29
N THR A 272 1.64 -3.38 9.16
CA THR A 272 2.21 -2.02 9.06
C THR A 272 1.83 -1.18 10.28
N THR A 273 1.45 -1.83 11.38
CA THR A 273 1.03 -1.13 12.60
C THR A 273 2.15 -0.25 13.18
N PRO A 274 1.84 0.95 13.68
CA PRO A 274 2.81 1.81 14.38
C PRO A 274 3.31 1.23 15.72
N LEU A 275 2.80 0.06 16.14
CA LEU A 275 3.26 -0.65 17.33
C LEU A 275 4.46 -1.57 17.06
N GLU A 276 4.78 -1.82 15.78
CA GLU A 276 5.90 -2.65 15.35
C GLU A 276 6.97 -1.83 14.63
N ALA A 277 8.06 -2.50 14.20
CA ALA A 277 9.09 -1.84 13.41
C ALA A 277 8.52 -1.31 12.09
N PRO A 278 8.90 -0.10 11.63
CA PRO A 278 8.37 0.46 10.40
C PRO A 278 8.69 -0.40 9.18
N THR A 279 7.68 -0.59 8.34
CA THR A 279 7.81 -1.09 6.97
C THR A 279 8.01 0.09 6.00
N HIS A 280 8.33 -0.18 4.75
CA HIS A 280 8.47 0.89 3.74
C HIS A 280 7.14 1.63 3.47
N TRP A 281 5.99 0.95 3.67
CA TRP A 281 4.66 1.58 3.62
C TRP A 281 4.43 2.61 4.71
N ARG A 282 5.13 2.48 5.86
CA ARG A 282 4.91 3.27 7.06
C ARG A 282 3.42 3.30 7.42
N GLN A 283 2.86 4.47 7.73
CA GLN A 283 1.44 4.69 7.93
C GLN A 283 0.96 5.84 7.03
N THR A 284 -0.34 5.89 6.77
CA THR A 284 -0.98 7.00 6.08
C THR A 284 -1.68 7.90 7.09
N VAL A 285 -1.27 9.17 7.16
CA VAL A 285 -1.73 10.13 8.15
C VAL A 285 -2.67 11.14 7.49
N LEU A 286 -3.93 11.14 7.95
CA LEU A 286 -5.01 12.02 7.51
C LEU A 286 -5.16 13.14 8.54
N TYR A 287 -4.53 14.29 8.27
CA TYR A 287 -4.61 15.45 9.16
C TYR A 287 -6.01 16.02 9.21
N LEU A 288 -6.56 16.14 10.42
CA LEU A 288 -7.90 16.69 10.63
C LEU A 288 -7.86 18.21 10.50
N PHE A 289 -8.75 18.76 9.67
CA PHE A 289 -8.87 20.21 9.51
C PHE A 289 -9.19 20.88 10.85
N ASN A 290 -10.09 20.27 11.63
CA ASN A 290 -10.39 20.63 13.00
C ASN A 290 -9.98 19.48 13.94
N PRO A 291 -8.81 19.56 14.61
CA PRO A 291 -8.40 18.58 15.61
C PRO A 291 -9.44 18.38 16.72
N LEU A 292 -9.45 17.18 17.31
CA LEU A 292 -10.43 16.81 18.33
C LEU A 292 -9.79 16.81 19.71
N HIS A 293 -10.26 17.68 20.60
CA HIS A 293 -9.87 17.72 22.00
C HIS A 293 -10.69 16.71 22.80
N MET A 294 -10.13 15.52 22.99
CA MET A 294 -10.80 14.39 23.62
C MET A 294 -10.28 14.17 25.04
N ASN A 295 -11.20 13.94 25.98
CA ASN A 295 -10.87 13.38 27.28
C ASN A 295 -10.84 11.85 27.21
N LYS A 296 -10.02 11.21 28.07
CA LYS A 296 -10.01 9.76 28.23
C LYS A 296 -11.44 9.19 28.38
N GLY A 297 -11.77 8.22 27.54
CA GLY A 297 -13.07 7.54 27.49
C GLY A 297 -14.10 8.22 26.60
N GLU A 298 -13.86 9.44 26.11
CA GLU A 298 -14.71 10.06 25.08
C GLU A 298 -14.53 9.35 23.73
N LYS A 299 -15.57 9.45 22.91
CA LYS A 299 -15.72 8.70 21.67
C LYS A 299 -15.98 9.67 20.53
N ALA A 300 -15.25 9.49 19.43
CA ALA A 300 -15.50 10.17 18.17
C ALA A 300 -15.90 9.11 17.14
N LYS A 301 -16.96 9.41 16.38
CA LYS A 301 -17.45 8.56 15.30
C LYS A 301 -17.00 9.14 13.98
N PHE A 302 -16.67 8.24 13.07
CA PHE A 302 -16.21 8.58 11.74
C PHE A 302 -16.96 7.76 10.71
N ARG A 303 -17.27 8.38 9.57
CA ARG A 303 -17.67 7.67 8.36
C ARG A 303 -16.67 8.01 7.27
N MET A 304 -15.95 7.00 6.78
CA MET A 304 -14.95 7.16 5.73
C MET A 304 -15.41 6.44 4.47
N SER A 305 -15.42 7.16 3.35
CA SER A 305 -15.60 6.60 2.01
C SER A 305 -14.28 6.68 1.25
N CYS A 306 -13.92 5.61 0.55
CA CYS A 306 -12.73 5.56 -0.30
C CYS A 306 -13.12 5.01 -1.66
N CYS A 307 -12.69 5.67 -2.74
CA CYS A 307 -12.89 5.16 -4.09
C CYS A 307 -11.76 5.59 -5.04
N PRO A 308 -11.56 4.85 -6.14
CA PRO A 308 -10.66 5.27 -7.21
C PRO A 308 -11.07 6.64 -7.78
N ASN A 309 -10.10 7.51 -8.00
CA ASN A 309 -10.36 8.82 -8.59
C ASN A 309 -10.85 8.69 -10.03
N LYS A 310 -11.83 9.53 -10.42
CA LYS A 310 -12.44 9.49 -11.77
C LYS A 310 -11.48 9.85 -12.90
N GLY A 311 -10.47 10.69 -12.64
CA GLY A 311 -9.50 11.16 -13.62
C GLY A 311 -8.29 10.23 -13.75
N ASN A 312 -7.79 9.72 -12.63
CA ASN A 312 -6.72 8.72 -12.58
C ASN A 312 -7.11 7.58 -11.64
N PRO A 313 -7.49 6.39 -12.14
CA PRO A 313 -7.92 5.28 -11.29
C PRO A 313 -6.88 4.76 -10.29
N ARG A 314 -5.60 5.14 -10.44
CA ARG A 314 -4.52 4.81 -9.48
C ARG A 314 -4.49 5.73 -8.26
N ASP A 315 -5.09 6.92 -8.36
CA ASP A 315 -5.26 7.85 -7.25
C ASP A 315 -6.50 7.46 -6.44
N LEU A 316 -6.53 7.83 -5.16
CA LEU A 316 -7.67 7.60 -4.27
C LEU A 316 -8.32 8.92 -3.85
N ASP A 317 -9.63 9.01 -3.99
CA ASP A 317 -10.44 10.03 -3.33
C ASP A 317 -10.97 9.44 -2.01
N ILE A 318 -10.72 10.15 -0.90
CA ILE A 318 -11.13 9.73 0.45
C ILE A 318 -12.00 10.83 1.04
N ALA A 319 -13.24 10.53 1.38
CA ALA A 319 -14.13 11.43 2.10
C ALA A 319 -14.27 10.97 3.55
N LEU A 320 -14.13 11.89 4.50
CA LEU A 320 -14.20 11.64 5.93
C LEU A 320 -15.25 12.55 6.57
N HIS A 321 -16.29 11.95 7.13
CA HIS A 321 -17.20 12.62 8.05
C HIS A 321 -16.72 12.41 9.49
N VAL A 322 -16.66 13.48 10.26
CA VAL A 322 -16.30 13.50 11.68
C VAL A 322 -17.51 13.92 12.49
N ASP A 323 -17.89 13.09 13.47
CA ASP A 323 -18.97 13.32 14.43
C ASP A 323 -18.41 13.14 15.85
N PHE A 324 -18.23 14.25 16.56
CA PHE A 324 -17.68 14.26 17.91
C PHE A 324 -18.39 15.27 18.81
N ASP A 325 -18.95 14.76 19.91
CA ASP A 325 -19.49 15.56 21.02
C ASP A 325 -18.76 15.21 22.32
N GLY A 326 -17.69 15.96 22.60
CA GLY A 326 -16.93 15.87 23.84
C GLY A 326 -17.32 16.94 24.86
N LYS A 327 -16.76 16.85 26.08
CA LYS A 327 -16.98 17.86 27.12
C LYS A 327 -16.38 19.23 26.77
N LEU A 328 -15.31 19.25 25.96
CA LEU A 328 -14.54 20.46 25.64
C LEU A 328 -14.86 21.03 24.26
N GLN A 329 -15.42 20.21 23.36
CA GLN A 329 -15.61 20.54 21.96
C GLN A 329 -16.75 19.71 21.38
N SER A 330 -17.52 20.32 20.49
CA SER A 330 -18.43 19.63 19.58
C SER A 330 -17.96 19.94 18.16
N SER A 331 -17.80 18.93 17.31
CA SER A 331 -17.31 19.06 15.94
C SER A 331 -17.99 18.07 15.02
N HIS A 332 -18.63 18.62 13.99
CA HIS A 332 -19.42 17.88 13.00
C HIS A 332 -19.08 18.43 11.62
N TYR A 333 -18.26 17.73 10.84
CA TYR A 333 -17.81 18.23 9.55
C TYR A 333 -17.41 17.12 8.59
N ASP A 334 -17.39 17.47 7.32
CA ASP A 334 -16.86 16.64 6.24
C ASP A 334 -15.50 17.19 5.81
N GLN A 335 -14.57 16.30 5.50
CA GLN A 335 -13.26 16.62 4.95
C GLN A 335 -12.90 15.63 3.85
N ASP A 336 -12.43 16.15 2.72
CA ASP A 336 -11.96 15.35 1.60
C ASP A 336 -10.43 15.33 1.54
N PHE A 337 -9.90 14.18 1.19
CA PHE A 337 -8.49 13.93 0.90
C PHE A 337 -8.34 13.32 -0.48
N ARG A 338 -7.16 13.49 -1.07
CA ARG A 338 -6.75 12.86 -2.33
C ARG A 338 -5.31 12.36 -2.21
N LEU A 339 -5.13 11.06 -2.39
CA LEU A 339 -3.82 10.42 -2.49
C LEU A 339 -3.48 10.28 -3.97
N ARG A 340 -2.44 10.99 -4.44
CA ARG A 340 -2.07 11.16 -5.85
C ARG A 340 -0.58 11.08 -6.06
#